data_AF-A0A970AXV1-F1
#
_entry.id   AF-A0A970AXV1-F1
#
_cell.length_a   1.000
_cell.length_b   1.000
_cell.length_c   1.000
_cell.angle_alpha   90.00
_cell.angle_beta   90.00
_cell.angle_gamma   90.00
#
_symmetry.space_group_name_H-M   'P 1'
#
loop_
_entity.id
_entity.type
_entity.pdbx_description
1 polymer ?
#
loop_
_entity_poly.entity_id
_entity_poly.type
_entity_poly.pdbx_seq_one_letter_code
_entity_poly.pdbx_strand_id
1 'polypeptide(L)'
;FFFEEWKMPNILDFFYLFMIGICGSIANLFMTTAYRKADASLITPLKYLSVLSAIVFGYLIFYEIPSVTTIIGAIIIIISTFVIFKREQVKNKNS
;
A
#
# COMPACT_ATOMS: atom_id res chain seq x y z
N PHE A 1 -19.19 -29.67 -12.32
CA PHE A 1 -18.58 -30.57 -11.32
C PHE A 1 -17.69 -29.73 -10.41
N PHE A 2 -18.24 -29.14 -9.35
CA PHE A 2 -17.46 -28.42 -8.34
C PHE A 2 -18.07 -28.70 -6.97
N PHE A 3 -17.82 -29.90 -6.47
CA PHE A 3 -17.84 -30.15 -5.03
C PHE A 3 -16.37 -30.19 -4.63
N GLU A 4 -15.73 -29.02 -4.51
CA GLU A 4 -14.55 -28.98 -3.64
C GLU A 4 -15.05 -29.33 -2.24
N GLU A 5 -14.67 -30.50 -1.76
CA GLU A 5 -14.96 -30.90 -0.39
C GLU A 5 -14.33 -29.86 0.54
N TRP A 6 -15.17 -29.24 1.37
CA TRP A 6 -14.73 -28.30 2.40
C TRP A 6 -13.62 -28.94 3.24
N LYS A 7 -12.41 -28.41 3.10
CA LYS A 7 -11.26 -28.85 3.89
C LYS A 7 -11.22 -28.03 5.16
N MET A 8 -11.39 -28.69 6.31
CA MET A 8 -11.34 -28.00 7.59
C MET A 8 -9.95 -27.38 7.79
N PRO A 9 -9.86 -26.06 8.07
CA PRO A 9 -8.58 -25.38 8.25
C PRO A 9 -7.80 -26.00 9.41
N ASN A 10 -6.49 -26.12 9.24
CA ASN A 10 -5.60 -26.59 10.29
C ASN A 10 -5.45 -25.50 11.37
N ILE A 11 -5.00 -25.88 12.57
CA ILE A 11 -4.61 -24.94 13.64
C ILE A 11 -3.62 -23.89 13.12
N LEU A 12 -2.73 -24.26 12.20
CA LEU A 12 -1.78 -23.34 11.57
C LEU A 12 -2.48 -22.27 10.71
N ASP A 13 -3.53 -22.63 9.99
CA ASP A 13 -4.31 -21.68 9.18
C ASP A 13 -5.01 -20.64 10.09
N PHE A 14 -5.54 -21.09 11.23
CA PHE A 14 -6.09 -20.20 12.25
C PHE A 14 -5.03 -19.26 12.83
N PHE A 15 -3.80 -19.74 13.05
CA PHE A 15 -2.71 -18.90 13.51
C PHE A 15 -2.35 -17.81 12.48
N TYR A 16 -2.22 -18.16 11.20
CA TYR A 16 -2.00 -17.17 10.14
C TYR A 16 -3.14 -16.16 10.05
N LEU A 17 -4.39 -16.62 10.15
CA LEU A 17 -5.57 -15.74 10.12
C LEU A 17 -5.55 -14.73 11.27
N PHE A 18 -5.16 -15.18 12.47
CA PHE A 18 -5.03 -14.33 13.64
C PHE A 18 -3.90 -13.30 13.48
N MET A 19 -2.75 -13.71 12.94
CA MET A 19 -1.62 -12.81 12.66
C MET A 19 -2.00 -11.73 11.62
N ILE A 20 -2.67 -12.11 10.54
CA ILE A 20 -3.17 -11.17 9.53
C ILE A 20 -4.20 -10.22 10.16
N GLY A 21 -5.08 -10.73 11.03
CA GLY A 21 -6.04 -9.93 11.78
C GLY A 21 -5.36 -8.85 12.64
N ILE A 22 -4.37 -9.23 13.45
CA ILE A 22 -3.60 -8.29 14.28
C ILE A 22 -2.88 -7.26 13.40
N CYS A 23 -2.19 -7.71 12.36
CA CYS A 23 -1.44 -6.82 11.47
C CYS A 23 -2.38 -5.80 10.80
N GLY A 24 -3.53 -6.27 10.29
CA GLY A 24 -4.56 -5.41 9.69
C GLY A 24 -5.17 -4.43 10.69
N SER A 25 -5.43 -4.84 11.92
CA SER A 25 -5.91 -3.94 12.98
C SER A 25 -4.88 -2.84 13.29
N ILE A 26 -3.60 -3.20 13.46
CA ILE A 26 -2.53 -2.24 13.72
C ILE A 26 -2.38 -1.27 12.54
N ALA A 27 -2.40 -1.76 11.31
CA ALA A 27 -2.34 -0.93 10.10
C ALA A 27 -3.48 0.09 10.05
N ASN A 28 -4.72 -0.31 10.40
CA ASN A 28 -5.86 0.59 10.45
C ASN A 28 -5.73 1.65 11.56
N LEU A 29 -5.18 1.29 12.73
CA LEU A 29 -4.93 2.26 13.81
C LEU A 29 -3.90 3.30 13.41
N PHE A 30 -2.82 2.88 12.74
CA PHE A 30 -1.82 3.81 12.20
C PHE A 30 -2.42 4.70 11.12
N MET A 31 -3.21 4.15 10.20
CA MET A 31 -3.86 4.94 9.16
C MET A 31 -4.81 5.99 9.75
N THR A 32 -5.61 5.60 10.74
CA THR A 32 -6.51 6.53 11.47
C THR A 32 -5.72 7.64 12.17
N THR A 33 -4.59 7.28 12.80
CA THR A 33 -3.73 8.26 13.48
C THR A 33 -3.03 9.19 12.49
N ALA A 34 -2.60 8.67 11.34
CA ALA A 34 -1.97 9.45 10.28
C ALA A 34 -2.95 10.47 9.70
N TYR A 35 -4.20 10.07 9.41
CA TYR A 35 -5.23 10.99 8.95
C TYR A 35 -5.58 12.07 9.97
N ARG A 36 -5.46 11.80 11.27
CA ARG A 36 -5.71 12.80 12.32
C ARG A 36 -4.57 13.83 12.45
N LYS A 37 -3.33 13.47 12.11
CA LYS A 37 -2.14 14.31 12.30
C LYS A 37 -1.65 15.00 11.02
N ALA A 38 -1.95 14.44 9.84
CA ALA A 38 -1.46 14.96 8.57
C ALA A 38 -2.50 15.90 7.92
N ASP A 39 -2.05 17.09 7.52
CA ASP A 39 -2.85 17.97 6.68
C ASP A 39 -3.24 17.27 5.37
N ALA A 40 -4.41 17.65 4.82
CA ALA A 40 -4.92 17.10 3.56
C ALA A 40 -3.88 17.10 2.41
N SER A 41 -2.95 18.04 2.44
CA SER A 41 -1.87 18.19 1.44
C SER A 41 -0.80 17.10 1.52
N LEU A 42 -0.58 16.47 2.68
CA LEU A 42 0.41 15.40 2.89
C LEU A 42 -0.19 14.01 2.56
N ILE A 43 -1.51 13.88 2.64
CA ILE A 43 -2.22 12.63 2.39
C ILE A 43 -2.13 12.25 0.91
N THR A 44 -2.19 13.24 0.01
CA THR A 44 -2.14 13.01 -1.45
C THR A 44 -0.85 12.30 -1.90
N PRO A 45 0.37 12.79 -1.61
CA PRO A 45 1.60 12.07 -1.97
C PRO A 45 1.72 10.70 -1.28
N LEU A 46 1.27 10.58 -0.03
CA LEU A 46 1.31 9.30 0.69
C LEU A 46 0.45 8.23 0.00
N LYS A 47 -0.71 8.60 -0.53
CA LYS A 47 -1.60 7.69 -1.26
C LYS A 47 -0.98 7.20 -2.57
N TYR A 48 -0.21 8.04 -3.26
CA TYR A 48 0.52 7.62 -4.45
C TYR A 48 1.68 6.69 -4.13
N LEU A 49 2.39 6.94 -3.02
CA LEU A 49 3.42 6.05 -2.53
C LEU A 49 2.88 4.68 -2.15
N SER A 50 1.69 4.60 -1.53
CA SER A 50 1.09 3.30 -1.19
C SER A 50 0.71 2.48 -2.44
N VAL A 51 0.26 3.12 -3.53
CA VAL A 51 0.03 2.44 -4.82
C VAL A 51 1.34 1.88 -5.38
N LEU A 52 2.43 2.66 -5.34
CA LEU A 52 3.74 2.19 -5.78
C LEU A 52 4.21 0.98 -4.96
N SER A 53 4.09 1.05 -3.63
CA SER A 53 4.39 -0.07 -2.74
C SER A 53 3.54 -1.30 -3.04
N ALA A 54 2.24 -1.12 -3.33
CA ALA A 54 1.35 -2.23 -3.68
C ALA A 54 1.79 -2.96 -4.96
N ILE A 55 2.25 -2.22 -5.99
CA ILE A 55 2.79 -2.82 -7.22
C ILE A 55 4.06 -3.63 -6.91
N VAL A 56 4.95 -3.10 -6.08
CA VAL A 56 6.20 -3.77 -5.68
C VAL A 56 5.90 -5.05 -4.89
N PHE A 57 5.02 -4.98 -3.89
CA PHE A 57 4.62 -6.15 -3.10
C PHE A 57 3.80 -7.16 -3.92
N GLY A 58 2.99 -6.69 -4.87
CA GLY A 58 2.30 -7.52 -5.85
C GLY A 58 3.27 -8.43 -6.61
N TYR A 59 4.33 -7.83 -7.15
CA TYR A 59 5.38 -8.57 -7.83
C TYR A 59 6.18 -9.49 -6.89
N LEU A 60 6.56 -9.03 -5.69
CA LEU A 60 7.42 -9.81 -4.79
C LEU A 60 6.71 -10.99 -4.09
N ILE A 61 5.46 -10.80 -3.67
CA ILE A 61 4.72 -11.80 -2.87
C ILE A 61 3.94 -12.73 -3.78
N PHE A 62 3.28 -12.18 -4.81
CA PHE A 62 2.37 -12.93 -5.68
C PHE A 62 2.98 -13.29 -7.03
N TYR A 63 4.22 -12.86 -7.31
CA TYR A 63 4.89 -13.06 -8.61
C TYR A 63 4.06 -12.55 -9.80
N GLU A 64 3.20 -11.55 -9.55
CA GLU A 64 2.34 -10.96 -10.57
C GLU A 64 3.19 -10.08 -11.48
N ILE A 65 3.35 -10.49 -12.74
CA ILE A 65 4.15 -9.74 -13.73
C ILE A 65 3.34 -8.51 -14.15
N PRO A 66 3.78 -7.28 -13.83
CA PRO A 66 3.04 -6.08 -14.16
C PRO A 66 2.98 -5.91 -15.68
N SER A 67 1.77 -5.69 -16.19
CA SER A 67 1.54 -5.40 -17.59
C SER A 67 2.14 -4.04 -18.01
N VAL A 68 2.30 -3.82 -19.31
CA VAL A 68 2.85 -2.57 -19.85
C VAL A 68 2.08 -1.34 -19.37
N THR A 69 0.76 -1.43 -19.24
CA THR A 69 -0.08 -0.34 -18.71
C THR A 69 0.20 -0.05 -17.24
N THR A 70 0.45 -1.09 -16.44
CA THR A 70 0.87 -0.97 -15.02
C THR A 70 2.22 -0.25 -14.91
N ILE A 71 3.17 -0.57 -15.79
CA ILE A 71 4.49 0.08 -15.81
C ILE A 71 4.37 1.57 -16.17
N ILE A 72 3.57 1.90 -17.18
CA ILE A 72 3.33 3.30 -17.57
C ILE A 72 2.68 4.07 -16.40
N GLY A 73 1.67 3.48 -15.75
CA GLY A 73 1.05 4.05 -14.56
C GLY A 73 2.06 4.27 -13.41
N ALA A 74 2.92 3.29 -13.15
CA ALA A 74 3.96 3.39 -12.12
C ALA A 74 4.94 4.54 -12.39
N ILE A 75 5.36 4.74 -13.64
CA ILE A 75 6.23 5.86 -14.04
C ILE A 75 5.56 7.21 -13.74
N ILE A 76 4.28 7.36 -14.09
CA ILE A 76 3.51 8.59 -13.84
C ILE A 76 3.41 8.88 -12.33
N ILE A 77 3.18 7.84 -11.53
CA ILE A 77 3.13 7.93 -10.07
C ILE A 77 4.47 8.38 -9.50
N ILE A 78 5.58 7.79 -9.94
CA ILE A 78 6.94 8.15 -9.49
C ILE A 78 7.25 9.63 -9.80
N ILE A 79 6.95 10.08 -11.02
CA ILE A 79 7.15 11.48 -11.42
C ILE A 79 6.32 12.41 -10.52
N SER A 80 5.05 12.07 -10.30
CA SER A 80 4.14 12.87 -9.47
C SER A 80 4.66 13.00 -8.04
N THR A 81 5.08 11.90 -7.43
CA THR A 81 5.67 11.88 -6.08
C THR A 81 6.94 12.74 -6.01
N PHE A 82 7.82 12.64 -7.01
CA PHE A 82 9.06 13.43 -7.07
C PHE A 82 8.78 14.94 -7.17
N VAL A 83 7.80 15.34 -8.00
CA VAL A 83 7.39 16.75 -8.13
C VAL A 83 6.83 17.30 -6.82
N ILE A 84 5.99 16.53 -6.12
CA ILE A 84 5.42 16.95 -4.83
C ILE A 84 6.52 17.10 -3.78
N PHE A 85 7.43 16.12 -3.67
CA PHE A 85 8.55 16.19 -2.74
C PHE A 85 9.42 17.43 -2.98
N LYS A 86 9.73 17.72 -4.25
CA LYS A 86 10.50 18.93 -4.61
C LYS A 86 9.76 20.21 -4.23
N ARG A 87 8.43 20.27 -4.41
CA ARG A 87 7.61 21.42 -4.00
C ARG A 87 7.65 21.65 -2.49
N GLU A 88 7.57 20.60 -1.68
CA GLU A 88 7.66 20.72 -0.21
C GLU A 88 9.04 21.19 0.25
N GLN A 89 10.11 20.67 -0.35
CA GLN A 89 11.48 21.10 -0.06
C GLN A 89 11.70 22.58 -0.37
N VAL A 90 11.15 23.08 -1.48
CA VAL A 90 11.25 24.51 -1.85
C VAL A 90 10.44 25.38 -0.89
N LYS A 91 9.26 24.93 -0.44
CA LYS A 91 8.44 25.67 0.53
C LYS A 91 9.14 25.79 1.90
N ASN A 92 9.83 24.74 2.34
CA ASN A 92 10.52 24.72 3.63
C ASN A 92 11.85 25.51 3.63
N LYS A 93 12.37 25.88 2.46
CA LYS A 93 13.61 26.67 2.31
C LYS A 93 13.39 28.19 2.29
N ASN A 94 12.13 28.63 2.17
CA ASN A 94 11.74 30.05 2.12
C ASN A 94 11.10 30.55 3.44
N SER A 95 11.21 29.80 4.53
CA SER A 95 10.90 30.22 5.91
C SER A 95 12.15 30.11 6.77
#